data_AF-A0A1V6Z7D6-F1
#
_entry.id   AF-A0A1V6Z7D6-F1
#
_cell.length_a   1.000
_cell.length_b   1.000
_cell.length_c   1.000
_cell.angle_alpha   90.00
_cell.angle_beta   90.00
_cell.angle_gamma   90.00
#
_symmetry.space_group_name_H-M   'P 1'
#
loop_
_entity.id
_entity.type
_entity.pdbx_description
1 polymer ?
#
loop_
_entity_poly.entity_id
_entity_poly.type
_entity_poly.pdbx_seq_one_letter_code
_entity_poly.pdbx_strand_id
1 'polypeptide(L)'
;MEQWSSITNSCGDEPYASLVPYVKKDVGNADSQKSLNIGWFYETDLVFHWAINTKALKIDWQRPTDLLIYRNQSVFSSDYNIYGIRADQTWTYWVIQDLGLIWASSMPTTPSISMDTTFIS
;
A
#
# COMPACT_ATOMS: atom_id res chain seq x y z
N MET A 1 -8.53 -26.18 31.68
CA MET A 1 -8.96 -25.48 30.44
C MET A 1 -8.78 -23.99 30.68
N GLU A 2 -7.58 -23.44 30.54
CA GLU A 2 -7.30 -21.99 30.74
C GLU A 2 -6.19 -21.49 29.80
N GLN A 3 -6.11 -22.01 28.57
CA GLN A 3 -5.05 -21.62 27.64
C GLN A 3 -5.25 -20.21 27.03
N TRP A 4 -6.41 -19.58 27.26
CA TRP A 4 -6.80 -18.33 26.58
C TRP A 4 -6.88 -17.09 27.48
N SER A 5 -6.64 -17.22 28.78
CA SER A 5 -6.67 -16.07 29.72
C SER A 5 -5.48 -15.12 29.57
N SER A 6 -4.43 -15.53 28.84
CA SER A 6 -3.21 -14.73 28.61
C SER A 6 -3.22 -13.96 27.29
N ILE A 7 -4.26 -14.09 26.46
CA ILE A 7 -4.38 -13.28 25.25
C ILE A 7 -4.99 -11.94 25.64
N THR A 8 -4.20 -10.88 25.50
CA THR A 8 -4.69 -9.52 25.72
C THR A 8 -5.79 -9.23 24.72
N ASN A 9 -6.93 -8.70 25.17
CA ASN A 9 -8.04 -8.31 24.29
C ASN A 9 -7.69 -7.04 23.51
N SER A 10 -6.84 -7.17 22.50
CA SER A 10 -6.40 -6.09 21.61
C SER A 10 -6.22 -6.61 20.19
N CYS A 11 -6.30 -5.72 19.20
CA CYS A 11 -5.96 -6.03 17.81
C CYS A 11 -4.47 -5.80 17.50
N GLY A 12 -3.63 -5.57 18.52
CA GLY A 12 -2.19 -5.38 18.35
C GLY A 12 -1.46 -6.71 18.21
N ASP A 13 -0.33 -6.68 17.52
CA ASP A 13 0.58 -7.83 17.42
C ASP A 13 1.26 -8.13 18.77
N GLU A 14 1.87 -9.31 18.87
CA GLU A 14 2.75 -9.66 19.98
C GLU A 14 3.89 -8.63 20.14
N PRO A 15 4.37 -8.36 21.37
CA PRO A 15 5.44 -7.38 21.59
C PRO A 15 6.68 -7.69 20.74
N TYR A 16 7.21 -6.71 20.01
CA TYR A 16 8.37 -6.90 19.12
C TYR A 16 9.56 -7.62 19.80
N ALA A 17 9.79 -7.36 21.08
CA ALA A 17 10.87 -7.97 21.86
C ALA A 17 10.70 -9.49 22.09
N SER A 18 9.48 -10.04 21.98
CA SER A 18 9.23 -11.49 22.06
C SER A 18 9.45 -12.21 20.73
N LEU A 19 9.42 -11.47 19.61
CA LEU A 19 9.52 -11.99 18.26
C LEU A 19 10.98 -12.05 17.76
N VAL A 20 11.79 -12.90 18.40
CA VAL A 20 13.19 -13.10 18.02
C VAL A 20 13.31 -14.32 17.09
N PRO A 21 13.69 -14.15 15.80
CA PRO A 21 13.86 -15.28 14.89
C PRO A 21 14.94 -16.24 15.38
N TYR A 22 14.68 -17.54 15.26
CA TYR A 22 15.68 -18.57 15.57
C TYR A 22 16.94 -18.42 14.69
N VAL A 23 16.74 -18.21 13.39
CA VAL A 23 17.81 -17.84 12.46
C VAL A 23 17.87 -16.33 12.35
N LYS A 24 18.89 -15.71 12.95
CA LYS A 24 19.10 -14.27 12.89
C LYS A 24 19.43 -13.84 11.47
N LYS A 25 18.70 -12.83 11.00
CA LYS A 25 18.92 -12.14 9.72
C LYS A 25 18.73 -10.65 9.97
N ASP A 26 19.77 -9.89 9.69
CA ASP A 26 19.73 -8.43 9.81
C ASP A 26 19.34 -7.83 8.46
N VAL A 27 18.58 -6.74 8.51
CA VAL A 27 18.30 -5.91 7.33
C VAL A 27 19.53 -5.05 7.01
N GLY A 28 19.80 -4.83 5.73
CA GLY A 28 20.86 -3.95 5.26
C GLY A 28 20.34 -2.54 4.96
N ASN A 29 21.21 -1.67 4.45
CA ASN A 29 20.77 -0.36 3.97
C ASN A 29 19.80 -0.51 2.79
N ALA A 30 18.75 0.30 2.78
CA ALA A 30 17.79 0.35 1.68
C ALA A 30 18.15 1.44 0.68
N ASP A 31 18.15 1.08 -0.60
CA ASP A 31 18.39 2.01 -1.70
C ASP A 31 17.11 2.71 -2.15
N SER A 32 15.96 2.25 -1.66
CA SER A 32 14.70 2.93 -1.85
C SER A 32 13.73 2.73 -0.70
N GLN A 33 12.88 3.73 -0.51
CA GLN A 33 11.74 3.68 0.40
C GLN A 33 10.46 3.98 -0.37
N LYS A 34 9.38 3.27 -0.06
CA LYS A 34 8.04 3.49 -0.61
C LYS A 34 7.08 3.77 0.55
N SER A 35 6.35 4.88 0.46
CA SER A 35 5.27 5.19 1.39
C SER A 35 3.94 4.87 0.72
N LEU A 36 3.14 4.05 1.39
CA LEU A 36 1.84 3.58 0.93
C LEU A 36 0.78 4.02 1.92
N ASN A 37 -0.13 4.86 1.46
CA ASN A 37 -1.25 5.32 2.26
C ASN A 37 -2.43 4.37 2.07
N ILE A 38 -2.77 3.62 3.11
CA ILE A 38 -4.00 2.85 3.20
C ILE A 38 -5.10 3.78 3.67
N GLY A 39 -6.27 3.63 3.07
CA GLY A 39 -7.49 4.20 3.62
C GLY A 39 -8.68 3.66 2.87
N TRP A 40 -9.83 4.29 3.07
CA TRP A 40 -11.07 3.82 2.50
C TRP A 40 -11.93 4.96 1.95
N PHE A 41 -12.81 4.61 1.01
CA PHE A 41 -13.79 5.53 0.42
C PHE A 41 -15.06 4.76 0.01
N TYR A 42 -16.15 5.50 -0.22
CA TYR A 42 -17.35 4.97 -0.87
C TYR A 42 -17.41 5.44 -2.32
N GLU A 43 -17.74 4.52 -3.23
CA GLU A 43 -18.11 4.88 -4.59
C GLU A 43 -19.52 5.53 -4.62
N THR A 44 -19.90 6.09 -5.77
CA THR A 44 -21.20 6.76 -5.94
C THR A 44 -22.40 5.81 -5.77
N ASP A 45 -22.17 4.52 -5.93
CA ASP A 45 -23.14 3.44 -5.68
C ASP A 45 -23.13 2.94 -4.23
N LEU A 46 -22.41 3.63 -3.34
CA LEU A 46 -22.24 3.32 -1.91
C LEU A 46 -21.49 2.01 -1.63
N VAL A 47 -20.74 1.50 -2.60
CA VAL A 47 -19.81 0.39 -2.34
C VAL A 47 -18.59 0.91 -1.59
N PHE A 48 -18.25 0.26 -0.48
CA PHE A 48 -17.07 0.57 0.31
C PHE A 48 -15.81 -0.06 -0.30
N HIS A 49 -14.75 0.73 -0.44
CA HIS A 49 -13.46 0.26 -0.95
C HIS A 49 -12.32 0.62 0.00
N TRP A 50 -11.44 -0.35 0.24
CA TRP A 50 -10.08 -0.09 0.69
C TRP A 50 -9.21 0.31 -0.49
N ALA A 51 -8.30 1.26 -0.26
CA ALA A 51 -7.46 1.83 -1.28
C ALA A 51 -6.02 1.97 -0.79
N ILE A 52 -5.07 1.79 -1.70
CA ILE A 52 -3.66 2.14 -1.52
C ILE A 52 -3.37 3.35 -2.39
N ASN A 53 -2.85 4.44 -1.81
CA ASN A 53 -2.58 5.69 -2.53
C ASN A 53 -3.78 6.14 -3.39
N THR A 54 -4.99 6.06 -2.83
CA THR A 54 -6.30 6.38 -3.45
C THR A 54 -6.80 5.43 -4.54
N LYS A 55 -6.13 4.29 -4.77
CA LYS A 55 -6.55 3.29 -5.75
C LYS A 55 -6.98 1.98 -5.09
N ALA A 56 -8.23 1.61 -5.30
CA ALA A 56 -8.74 0.29 -4.98
C ALA A 56 -8.15 -0.75 -5.95
N LEU A 57 -7.72 -1.89 -5.43
CA LEU A 57 -7.15 -2.95 -6.25
C LEU A 57 -8.25 -3.59 -7.13
N LYS A 58 -8.05 -3.57 -8.45
CA LYS A 58 -8.93 -4.22 -9.41
C LYS A 58 -8.10 -4.97 -10.45
N ILE A 59 -8.17 -6.30 -10.41
CA ILE A 59 -7.40 -7.20 -11.26
C ILE A 59 -8.33 -7.87 -12.28
N ASP A 60 -7.88 -7.98 -13.53
CA ASP A 60 -8.55 -8.80 -14.55
C ASP A 60 -8.09 -10.25 -14.41
N TRP A 61 -8.99 -11.14 -13.98
CA TRP A 61 -8.69 -12.56 -13.81
C TRP A 61 -8.37 -13.28 -15.14
N GLN A 62 -8.83 -12.77 -16.28
CA GLN A 62 -8.48 -13.32 -17.59
C GLN A 62 -7.08 -12.90 -18.05
N ARG A 63 -6.49 -11.89 -17.39
CA ARG A 63 -5.20 -11.31 -17.73
C ARG A 63 -4.34 -11.05 -16.47
N PRO A 64 -3.99 -12.11 -15.71
CA PRO A 64 -3.19 -11.96 -14.50
C PRO A 64 -1.81 -11.36 -14.82
N THR A 65 -1.20 -10.68 -13.84
CA THR A 65 0.08 -9.97 -14.00
C THR A 65 1.19 -10.85 -14.59
N ASP A 66 1.30 -12.12 -14.18
CA ASP A 66 2.30 -13.05 -14.73
C ASP A 66 2.10 -13.31 -16.23
N LEU A 67 0.85 -13.37 -16.70
CA LEU A 67 0.55 -13.50 -18.13
C LEU A 67 0.93 -12.22 -18.90
N LEU A 68 0.75 -11.06 -18.29
CA LEU A 68 1.16 -9.78 -18.88
C LEU A 68 2.68 -9.71 -19.00
N ILE A 69 3.41 -10.11 -17.97
CA ILE A 69 4.88 -10.18 -17.97
C ILE A 69 5.37 -11.21 -19.01
N TYR A 70 4.78 -12.41 -19.05
CA TYR A 70 5.10 -13.43 -20.05
C TYR A 70 4.94 -12.93 -21.49
N ARG A 71 3.97 -12.02 -21.71
CA ARG A 71 3.74 -11.35 -23.00
C ARG A 71 4.59 -10.08 -23.21
N ASN A 72 5.62 -9.88 -22.40
CA ASN A 72 6.52 -8.73 -22.43
C ASN A 72 5.79 -7.37 -22.28
N GLN A 73 4.70 -7.31 -21.52
CA GLN A 73 4.08 -6.04 -21.18
C GLN A 73 4.82 -5.39 -20.01
N SER A 74 5.14 -4.10 -20.16
CA SER A 74 5.79 -3.28 -19.13
C SER A 74 4.90 -2.16 -18.59
N VAL A 75 3.76 -1.92 -19.24
CA VAL A 75 2.77 -0.93 -18.83
C VAL A 75 1.55 -1.66 -18.30
N PHE A 76 1.21 -1.39 -17.04
CA PHE A 76 0.10 -2.02 -16.35
C PHE A 76 -0.96 -0.98 -16.01
N SER A 77 -2.21 -1.41 -15.86
CA SER A 77 -3.26 -0.52 -15.37
C SER A 77 -2.88 -0.01 -13.97
N SER A 78 -3.16 1.27 -13.69
CA SER A 78 -2.99 1.84 -12.35
C SER A 78 -3.81 1.06 -11.30
N ASP A 79 -4.91 0.45 -11.71
CA ASP A 79 -5.81 -0.29 -10.81
C ASP A 79 -5.20 -1.60 -10.31
N TYR A 80 -4.09 -2.06 -10.90
CA TYR A 80 -3.38 -3.27 -10.46
C TYR A 80 -2.45 -2.96 -9.27
N ASN A 81 -2.30 -1.70 -8.86
CA ASN A 81 -1.44 -1.26 -7.76
C ASN A 81 -0.01 -1.84 -7.85
N ILE A 82 0.57 -1.87 -9.06
CA ILE A 82 1.91 -2.41 -9.29
C ILE A 82 2.97 -1.39 -8.90
N TYR A 83 3.92 -1.83 -8.08
CA TYR A 83 5.11 -1.08 -7.73
C TYR A 83 6.34 -1.82 -8.24
N GLY A 84 7.05 -1.20 -9.19
CA GLY A 84 8.34 -1.71 -9.65
C GLY A 84 9.39 -1.58 -8.54
N ILE A 85 10.07 -2.69 -8.25
CA ILE A 85 11.27 -2.73 -7.42
C ILE A 85 12.49 -2.89 -8.31
N ARG A 86 13.66 -2.42 -7.83
CA ARG A 86 14.91 -2.65 -8.54
C ARG A 86 15.25 -4.14 -8.44
N ALA A 87 15.76 -4.70 -9.53
CA ALA A 87 16.25 -6.08 -9.59
C ALA A 87 17.74 -6.16 -9.19
N ASP A 88 18.18 -5.29 -8.28
CA ASP A 88 19.47 -5.35 -7.63
C ASP A 88 19.29 -6.00 -6.24
N GLN A 89 20.36 -6.56 -5.66
CA GLN A 89 20.31 -7.26 -4.37
C GLN A 89 20.21 -6.27 -3.18
N THR A 90 19.37 -5.25 -3.32
CA THR A 90 19.27 -4.11 -2.40
C THR A 90 17.94 -4.16 -1.64
N TRP A 91 17.94 -3.58 -0.43
CA TRP A 91 16.71 -3.50 0.34
C TRP A 91 15.81 -2.39 -0.20
N THR A 92 14.50 -2.67 -0.21
CA THR A 92 13.46 -1.65 -0.35
C THR A 92 12.63 -1.63 0.92
N TYR A 93 12.55 -0.47 1.56
CA TYR A 93 11.72 -0.29 2.75
C TYR A 93 10.32 0.18 2.37
N TRP A 94 9.31 -0.40 3.00
CA TRP A 94 7.91 -0.08 2.78
C TRP A 94 7.33 0.46 4.07
N VAL A 95 6.80 1.68 4.00
CA VAL A 95 6.04 2.28 5.09
C VAL A 95 4.59 2.26 4.66
N ILE A 96 3.77 1.47 5.35
CA ILE A 96 2.33 1.37 5.11
C ILE A 96 1.64 2.10 6.25
N GLN A 97 0.87 3.13 5.93
CA GLN A 97 0.23 3.99 6.92
C GLN A 97 -1.28 4.02 6.68
N ASP A 98 -2.05 3.79 7.74
CA ASP A 98 -3.51 3.99 7.73
C ASP A 98 -3.84 5.48 7.90
N LEU A 99 -4.59 6.03 6.96
CA LEU A 99 -5.11 7.40 6.98
C LEU A 99 -6.61 7.45 7.31
N GLY A 100 -7.28 6.30 7.45
CA GLY A 100 -8.73 6.22 7.62
C GLY A 100 -9.48 6.64 6.36
N LEU A 101 -10.41 7.60 6.50
CA LEU A 101 -11.22 8.09 5.38
C LEU A 101 -10.38 8.96 4.43
N ILE A 102 -10.31 8.55 3.17
CA ILE A 102 -9.67 9.30 2.09
C ILE A 102 -10.72 10.25 1.49
N TRP A 103 -10.65 11.54 1.81
CA TRP A 103 -11.55 12.57 1.27
C TRP A 103 -11.20 12.93 -0.17
N ALA A 104 -12.20 13.32 -0.98
CA ALA A 104 -12.09 13.58 -2.42
C ALA A 104 -10.99 14.58 -2.83
N SER A 105 -10.54 15.47 -1.94
CA SER A 105 -9.41 16.38 -2.20
C SER A 105 -8.04 15.70 -2.24
N SER A 106 -7.95 14.42 -1.88
CA SER A 106 -6.73 13.60 -1.99
C SER A 106 -6.74 12.64 -3.18
N MET A 107 -7.88 12.46 -3.86
CA MET A 107 -7.93 11.72 -5.12
C MET A 107 -7.30 12.58 -6.23
N PRO A 108 -6.28 12.08 -6.97
CA PRO A 108 -5.69 12.84 -8.06
C PRO A 108 -6.72 12.99 -9.19
N THR A 109 -7.30 14.17 -9.31
CA THR A 109 -7.98 14.60 -10.52
C THR A 109 -6.90 15.07 -11.51
N THR A 110 -6.76 14.39 -12.64
CA THR A 110 -5.94 14.86 -13.77
C THR A 110 -6.83 15.26 -14.94
N PRO A 111 -6.50 16.30 -15.73
CA PRO A 111 -6.21 17.68 -15.33
C PRO A 111 -7.09 18.68 -16.10
N SER A 112 -7.43 19.82 -15.50
CA SER A 112 -7.59 21.07 -16.26
C SER A 112 -7.00 22.23 -15.47
N ILE A 113 -6.29 23.07 -16.22
CA ILE A 113 -5.46 24.19 -15.79
C ILE A 113 -6.25 25.23 -14.98
N SER A 114 -5.68 25.66 -13.84
CA SER A 114 -5.49 27.08 -13.51
C SER A 114 -4.50 27.19 -12.34
N MET A 115 -3.38 27.85 -12.57
CA MET A 115 -2.55 28.36 -11.48
C MET A 115 -3.35 29.43 -10.75
N ASP A 116 -3.40 29.39 -9.41
CA ASP A 116 -3.63 30.59 -8.62
C ASP A 116 -2.55 30.71 -7.55
N THR A 117 -1.82 31.81 -7.63
CA THR A 117 -0.71 32.21 -6.77
C THR A 117 -1.24 33.11 -5.68
N THR A 118 -1.56 32.56 -4.52
CA THR A 118 -1.69 33.25 -3.23
C THR A 118 -1.84 32.13 -2.20
N PHE A 119 -0.99 31.94 -1.19
CA PHE A 119 -0.77 32.82 -0.05
C PHE A 119 0.62 32.57 0.54
N ILE A 120 1.47 33.60 0.49
CA ILE A 120 2.46 33.87 1.53
C ILE A 120 1.91 35.09 2.28
N SER A 121 1.53 34.89 3.53
CA SER A 121 1.63 35.88 4.62
C SER A 121 1.45 35.17 5.95
#